data_AF-A0A414P7Y7-F1
#
_entry.id   AF-A0A414P7Y7-F1
#
_cell.length_a   1.000
_cell.length_b   1.000
_cell.length_c   1.000
_cell.angle_alpha   90.00
_cell.angle_beta   90.00
_cell.angle_gamma   90.00
#
_symmetry.space_group_name_H-M   'P 1'
#
loop_
_entity.id
_entity.type
_entity.pdbx_description
1 polymer ?
#
loop_
_entity_poly.entity_id
_entity_poly.type
_entity_poly.pdbx_seq_one_letter_code
_entity_poly.pdbx_strand_id
1 'polypeptide(L)'
;MMLYVVHGNTYYDGCGYIENIFGIYTKKDTAEATKDLIIKELYEKEIARGQMTIVEDISDIEVEILEIDADEIVNIELGGYCE
;
A
#
# COMPACT_ATOMS: atom_id res chain seq x y z
N MET A 1 16.30 -15.56 -0.46
CA MET A 1 15.55 -15.44 0.82
C MET A 1 14.27 -14.71 0.49
N MET A 2 13.08 -15.20 0.87
CA MET A 2 11.84 -14.50 0.51
C MET A 2 11.71 -13.18 1.29
N LEU A 3 11.46 -12.09 0.57
CA LEU A 3 11.08 -10.79 1.12
C LEU A 3 9.61 -10.53 0.80
N TYR A 4 8.94 -9.87 1.73
CA TYR A 4 7.53 -9.49 1.66
C TYR A 4 7.48 -7.97 1.63
N VAL A 5 7.23 -7.39 0.46
CA VAL A 5 7.14 -5.95 0.24
C VAL A 5 5.69 -5.53 0.43
N VAL A 6 5.41 -4.77 1.48
CA VAL A 6 4.09 -4.16 1.71
C VAL A 6 4.04 -2.87 0.90
N HIS A 7 3.10 -2.77 -0.03
CA HIS A 7 2.92 -1.57 -0.86
C HIS A 7 1.43 -1.29 -1.07
N GLY A 8 1.08 -0.06 -1.42
CA GLY A 8 -0.29 0.31 -1.73
C GLY A 8 -0.47 1.75 -2.18
N ASN A 9 -1.68 2.07 -2.59
CA ASN A 9 -2.06 3.41 -3.03
C ASN A 9 -2.02 4.43 -1.87
N THR A 10 -1.60 5.65 -2.18
CA THR A 10 -1.65 6.80 -1.26
C THR A 10 -2.38 8.02 -1.81
N TYR A 11 -2.95 7.91 -3.01
CA TYR A 11 -3.67 8.99 -3.67
C TYR A 11 -5.16 8.67 -3.78
N TYR A 12 -5.98 9.46 -3.09
CA TYR A 12 -7.43 9.25 -2.98
C TYR A 12 -8.24 10.51 -3.32
N ASP A 13 -7.66 11.43 -4.09
CA ASP A 13 -8.28 12.73 -4.39
C ASP A 13 -9.15 12.68 -5.67
N GLY A 14 -9.35 11.50 -6.25
CA GLY A 14 -10.09 11.29 -7.50
C GLY A 14 -9.32 10.43 -8.49
N CYS A 15 -9.12 10.94 -9.71
CA CYS A 15 -8.41 10.22 -10.77
C CYS A 15 -6.90 10.21 -10.49
N GLY A 16 -6.38 9.04 -10.12
CA GLY A 16 -4.95 8.83 -10.00
C GLY A 16 -4.61 7.69 -9.06
N TYR A 17 -3.33 7.38 -9.01
CA TYR A 17 -2.77 6.31 -8.20
C TYR A 17 -1.32 6.67 -7.86
N ILE A 18 -0.92 6.57 -6.60
CA ILE A 18 0.49 6.73 -6.20
C ILE A 18 0.85 5.53 -5.32
N GLU A 19 1.57 4.59 -5.93
CA GLU A 19 2.05 3.38 -5.27
C GLU A 19 3.23 3.72 -4.36
N ASN A 20 3.11 3.39 -3.07
CA ASN A 20 4.20 3.55 -2.12
C ASN A 20 4.53 2.21 -1.45
N ILE A 21 5.81 2.01 -1.14
CA ILE A 21 6.26 0.91 -0.27
C ILE A 21 6.16 1.36 1.19
N PHE A 22 5.47 0.57 2.00
CA PHE A 22 5.31 0.80 3.44
C PHE A 22 6.28 -0.03 4.29
N GLY A 23 6.79 -1.14 3.75
CA GLY A 23 7.79 -1.93 4.45
C GLY A 23 8.29 -3.12 3.64
N ILE A 24 9.45 -3.64 4.03
CA ILE A 24 10.05 -4.83 3.44
C ILE A 24 10.45 -5.76 4.59
N TYR A 25 9.89 -6.97 4.60
CA TYR A 25 10.03 -7.90 5.72
C TYR A 25 10.57 -9.24 5.28
N THR A 26 11.24 -9.95 6.19
CA THR A 26 11.66 -11.36 5.99
C THR A 26 10.67 -12.36 6.58
N LYS A 27 9.65 -11.88 7.29
CA LYS A 27 8.59 -12.68 7.93
C LYS A 27 7.22 -12.26 7.41
N LYS A 28 6.45 -13.23 6.91
CA LYS A 28 5.11 -13.01 6.38
C LYS A 28 4.15 -12.42 7.40
N ASP A 29 4.08 -12.99 8.60
CA ASP A 29 3.19 -12.52 9.68
C ASP A 29 3.43 -11.04 10.05
N THR A 30 4.69 -10.58 9.96
CA THR A 30 5.01 -9.17 10.22
C THR A 30 4.55 -8.27 9.06
N ALA A 31 4.71 -8.72 7.82
CA ALA A 31 4.20 -7.99 6.66
C ALA A 31 2.66 -7.92 6.66
N GLU A 32 1.97 -9.01 7.03
CA GLU A 32 0.51 -9.05 7.19
C GLU A 32 0.04 -8.09 8.28
N ALA A 33 0.67 -8.11 9.45
CA ALA A 33 0.36 -7.16 10.52
C ALA A 33 0.61 -5.69 10.09
N THR A 34 1.66 -5.43 9.31
CA THR A 34 1.91 -4.09 8.75
C THR A 34 0.87 -3.71 7.72
N LYS A 35 0.47 -4.61 6.82
CA LYS A 35 -0.60 -4.35 5.85
C LYS A 35 -1.88 -3.91 6.56
N ASP A 36 -2.32 -4.66 7.58
CA ASP A 36 -3.54 -4.34 8.34
C ASP A 36 -3.42 -2.98 9.05
N LEU A 37 -2.25 -2.67 9.61
CA LEU A 37 -1.98 -1.38 10.24
C LEU A 37 -2.06 -0.23 9.24
N ILE A 38 -1.41 -0.36 8.09
CA ILE A 38 -1.37 0.69 7.05
C ILE A 38 -2.75 0.93 6.46
N ILE A 39 -3.53 -0.13 6.21
CA ILE A 39 -4.92 0.01 5.74
C ILE A 39 -5.72 0.89 6.72
N LYS A 40 -5.61 0.59 8.01
CA LYS A 40 -6.30 1.35 9.05
C LYS A 40 -5.83 2.81 9.12
N GLU A 41 -4.51 3.05 9.10
CA GLU A 41 -3.95 4.40 9.17
C GLU A 41 -4.31 5.26 7.95
N LEU A 42 -4.28 4.70 6.74
CA LEU A 42 -4.70 5.38 5.52
C LEU A 42 -6.19 5.70 5.56
N TYR A 43 -7.03 4.74 5.93
CA TYR A 43 -8.47 4.96 6.08
C TYR A 43 -8.77 6.08 7.08
N GLU A 44 -8.20 6.03 8.29
CA GLU A 44 -8.40 7.06 9.31
C GLU A 44 -7.94 8.44 8.83
N LYS A 45 -6.81 8.51 8.13
CA LYS A 45 -6.30 9.74 7.52
C LYS A 45 -7.25 10.30 6.47
N GLU A 46 -7.75 9.46 5.57
CA GLU A 46 -8.61 9.90 4.47
C GLU A 46 -10.00 10.34 4.97
N ILE A 47 -10.61 9.57 5.89
CA ILE A 47 -11.87 9.96 6.51
C ILE A 47 -11.75 11.29 7.27
N ALA A 48 -10.61 11.57 7.90
CA ALA A 48 -10.36 12.85 8.56
C ALA A 48 -10.29 14.05 7.58
N ARG A 49 -10.06 13.81 6.29
CA ARG A 49 -10.08 14.84 5.24
C ARG A 49 -11.50 15.21 4.78
N GLY A 50 -12.50 14.37 5.07
CA GLY A 50 -13.90 14.63 4.72
C GLY A 50 -14.15 14.60 3.21
N GLN A 51 -14.78 15.64 2.65
CA GLN A 51 -15.22 15.69 1.24
C GLN A 51 -14.08 15.76 0.19
N MET A 52 -12.82 15.67 0.61
CA MET A 52 -11.65 15.73 -0.26
C MET A 52 -11.10 14.36 -0.66
N THR A 53 -11.74 13.27 -0.23
CA THR A 53 -11.33 11.89 -0.56
C THR A 53 -12.45 11.14 -1.27
N ILE A 54 -12.10 10.18 -2.12
CA ILE A 54 -13.03 9.21 -2.72
C ILE A 54 -13.28 7.98 -1.84
N VAL A 55 -12.57 7.86 -0.72
CA VAL A 55 -12.70 6.74 0.22
C VAL A 55 -14.01 6.86 1.00
N GLU A 56 -14.90 5.89 0.81
CA GLU A 56 -16.18 5.77 1.52
C GLU A 56 -16.17 4.62 2.53
N ASP A 57 -15.41 3.56 2.26
CA ASP A 57 -15.26 2.37 3.09
C ASP A 57 -13.78 1.96 3.25
N ILE A 58 -13.47 1.21 4.32
CA ILE A 58 -12.11 0.70 4.55
C ILE A 58 -11.62 -0.22 3.43
N SER A 59 -12.54 -0.88 2.71
CA SER A 59 -12.21 -1.72 1.56
C SER A 59 -11.76 -0.94 0.32
N ASP A 60 -11.94 0.39 0.30
CA ASP A 60 -11.41 1.26 -0.76
C ASP A 60 -9.88 1.49 -0.62
N ILE A 61 -9.29 1.11 0.52
CA ILE A 61 -7.86 1.20 0.75
C ILE A 61 -7.16 -0.04 0.19
N GLU A 62 -6.34 0.17 -0.84
CA GLU A 62 -5.60 -0.89 -1.52
C GLU A 62 -4.17 -0.98 -1.01
N VAL A 63 -3.88 -2.02 -0.21
CA VAL A 63 -2.53 -2.37 0.25
C VAL A 63 -2.32 -3.87 0.05
N GLU A 64 -1.23 -4.23 -0.60
CA GLU A 64 -0.87 -5.60 -0.94
C GLU A 64 0.52 -5.98 -0.43
N ILE A 65 0.80 -7.28 -0.50
CA ILE A 65 2.11 -7.84 -0.16
C ILE A 65 2.65 -8.54 -1.41
N LEU A 66 3.77 -8.03 -1.92
CA LEU A 66 4.50 -8.65 -3.01
C LEU A 66 5.63 -9.51 -2.45
N GLU A 67 5.65 -10.78 -2.86
CA GLU A 67 6.69 -11.74 -2.48
C GLU A 67 7.83 -11.71 -3.53
N ILE A 68 9.06 -11.42 -3.09
CA ILE A 68 10.25 -11.34 -3.97
C ILE A 68 11.42 -12.12 -3.38
N ASP A 69 12.19 -12.81 -4.22
CA ASP A 69 13.43 -13.44 -3.79
C ASP A 69 14.55 -12.40 -3.63
N ALA A 70 15.13 -12.34 -2.43
CA ALA A 70 16.34 -11.58 -2.16
C ALA A 70 17.53 -12.14 -2.94
N ASP A 71 18.48 -11.25 -3.22
CA ASP A 71 19.74 -11.52 -3.93
C ASP A 71 19.58 -11.88 -5.42
N GLU A 72 18.36 -11.70 -5.97
CA GLU A 72 18.07 -11.83 -7.39
C GLU A 72 17.83 -10.46 -8.03
N ILE A 73 18.14 -10.32 -9.32
CA ILE A 73 17.79 -9.12 -10.10
C ILE A 73 16.30 -9.17 -10.39
N VAL A 74 15.56 -8.15 -9.94
CA VAL A 74 14.12 -8.01 -10.19
C VAL A 74 13.85 -6.67 -10.88
N ASN A 75 12.88 -6.65 -11.78
CA ASN A 75 12.31 -5.42 -12.33
C ASN A 75 10.81 -5.42 -12.05
N ILE A 76 10.37 -4.62 -11.08
CA ILE A 76 8.98 -4.53 -10.65
C ILE A 76 8.54 -3.09 -10.84
N GLU A 77 7.52 -2.90 -11.66
CA GLU A 77 6.85 -1.60 -11.80
C GLU A 77 5.82 -1.48 -10.68
N LEU A 78 6.14 -0.66 -9.68
CA LEU A 78 5.17 -0.23 -8.66
C LEU A 78 4.29 0.89 -9.20
N GLY A 79 4.81 1.67 -10.15
CA GLY A 79 3.98 2.56 -10.97
C GLY A 79 3.37 3.72 -10.18
N GLY A 80 2.27 4.24 -10.73
CA GLY A 80 1.57 5.40 -10.23
C GLY A 80 1.54 6.54 -11.25
N TYR A 81 0.38 7.16 -11.34
CA TYR A 81 0.13 8.38 -12.10
C TYR A 81 -1.09 9.08 -11.48
N CYS A 82 -0.97 10.37 -11.23
CA CYS A 82 -2.10 11.23 -10.84
C CYS A 82 -2.28 12.33 -11.88
N GLU A 83 -3.53 12.62 -12.25
CA GLU A 83 -3.89 13.68 -13.20
C GLU A 83 -3.83 15.08 -12.59
#